data_AF-A0A495V5Y5-F1
#
_entry.id   AF-A0A495V5Y5-F1
#
_cell.length_a   1.000
_cell.length_b   1.000
_cell.length_c   1.000
_cell.angle_alpha   90.00
_cell.angle_beta   90.00
_cell.angle_gamma   90.00
#
_symmetry.space_group_name_H-M   'P 1'
#
loop_
_entity.id
_entity.type
_entity.pdbx_description
1 polymer ?
#
loop_
_entity_poly.entity_id
_entity_poly.type
_entity_poly.pdbx_seq_one_letter_code
_entity_poly.pdbx_strand_id
1 'polypeptide(L)'
;MIEARFVSERLKLAGCGPLYCPVSAVELQAQILGPVEAGIYVYAVARWTVSGAREIERLDYLVRRLDGKRIDGEQAESLVNIAGLEGKDWLGAMNSLDHALVADVLDECRTELEARFRAFSEAQARENRDRVNMMVNTLQHHLDQKRQTLNSRINDFQRFGTDRQRRIIPALSGQLNKLQQRIETKIKELRLKEKTTAQDSLVSGGVIRVI
;
A
#
# COMPACT_ATOMS: atom_id res chain seq x y z
N MET A 1 0.77 14.24 -11.41
CA MET A 1 0.20 13.83 -10.11
C MET A 1 -1.26 14.27 -10.05
N ILE A 2 -2.09 13.66 -10.89
CA ILE A 2 -3.55 13.79 -10.97
C ILE A 2 -3.95 12.43 -11.54
N GLU A 3 -4.82 11.64 -10.87
CA GLU A 3 -5.76 10.68 -11.51
C GLU A 3 -6.40 9.61 -10.60
N ALA A 4 -6.06 9.48 -9.32
CA ALA A 4 -6.76 8.48 -8.48
C ALA A 4 -8.19 8.88 -8.04
N ARG A 5 -8.61 10.14 -8.26
CA ARG A 5 -9.89 10.68 -7.74
C ARG A 5 -11.10 10.39 -8.63
N PHE A 6 -10.94 10.21 -9.94
CA PHE A 6 -12.07 10.12 -10.87
C PHE A 6 -12.74 8.73 -10.89
N VAL A 7 -11.96 7.66 -10.71
CA VAL A 7 -12.48 6.27 -10.74
C VAL A 7 -13.36 5.97 -9.51
N SER A 8 -12.99 6.51 -8.35
CA SER A 8 -13.70 6.28 -7.08
C SER A 8 -15.04 7.02 -7.00
N GLU A 9 -15.21 8.13 -7.72
CA GLU A 9 -16.45 8.92 -7.70
C GLU A 9 -17.55 8.30 -8.58
N ARG A 10 -17.19 7.71 -9.73
CA ARG A 10 -18.16 6.96 -10.57
C ARG A 10 -18.61 5.65 -9.94
N LEU A 11 -17.72 4.96 -9.21
CA LEU A 11 -18.08 3.74 -8.47
C LEU A 11 -19.04 4.01 -7.29
N LYS A 12 -18.90 5.17 -6.63
CA LYS A 12 -19.85 5.59 -5.57
C LYS A 12 -21.24 5.93 -6.10
N LEU A 13 -21.34 6.49 -7.31
CA LEU A 13 -22.62 6.83 -7.94
C LEU A 13 -23.43 5.59 -8.38
N ALA A 14 -22.78 4.44 -8.54
CA ALA A 14 -23.41 3.19 -8.99
C ALA A 14 -24.13 2.39 -7.88
N GLY A 15 -24.19 2.90 -6.64
CA GLY A 15 -25.12 2.44 -5.60
C GLY A 15 -25.29 0.93 -5.46
N CYS A 16 -24.21 0.17 -5.19
CA CYS A 16 -24.32 -1.28 -4.96
C CYS A 16 -23.59 -1.70 -3.67
N GLY A 17 -24.24 -2.60 -2.92
CA GLY A 17 -23.79 -3.09 -1.63
C GLY A 17 -22.47 -3.90 -1.67
N PRO A 18 -21.98 -4.35 -0.50
CA PRO A 18 -20.58 -4.74 -0.28
C PRO A 18 -20.09 -6.03 -0.99
N LEU A 19 -20.84 -6.61 -1.92
CA LEU A 19 -20.47 -7.88 -2.57
C LEU A 19 -20.71 -7.96 -4.09
N TYR A 20 -21.10 -6.88 -4.77
CA TYR A 20 -21.36 -6.96 -6.21
C TYR A 20 -21.00 -5.64 -6.89
N CYS A 21 -19.84 -5.61 -7.57
CA CYS A 21 -19.53 -4.55 -8.54
C CYS A 21 -20.11 -4.99 -9.89
N PRO A 22 -20.85 -4.14 -10.63
CA PRO A 22 -21.39 -4.54 -11.92
C PRO A 22 -20.24 -4.95 -12.84
N VAL A 23 -20.31 -6.17 -13.36
CA VAL A 23 -19.44 -6.66 -14.44
C VAL A 23 -19.61 -5.68 -15.59
N SER A 24 -18.65 -4.79 -15.78
CA SER A 24 -18.69 -3.86 -16.90
C SER A 24 -18.34 -4.63 -18.16
N ALA A 25 -19.20 -4.60 -19.16
CA ALA A 25 -18.92 -5.14 -20.48
C ALA A 25 -18.65 -3.99 -21.43
N VAL A 26 -17.39 -3.86 -21.84
CA VAL A 26 -16.90 -2.70 -22.58
C VAL A 26 -16.29 -3.13 -23.90
N GLU A 27 -16.51 -2.36 -24.95
CA GLU A 27 -15.90 -2.53 -26.27
C GLU A 27 -14.92 -1.38 -26.56
N LEU A 28 -13.75 -1.74 -27.08
CA LEU A 28 -12.65 -0.84 -27.43
C LEU A 28 -12.12 -1.14 -28.82
N GLN A 29 -11.73 -0.09 -29.54
CA GLN A 29 -11.05 -0.24 -30.82
C GLN A 29 -9.56 -0.50 -30.60
N ALA A 30 -9.01 -1.52 -31.27
CA ALA A 30 -7.61 -1.91 -31.16
C ALA A 30 -6.64 -0.78 -31.53
N GLN A 31 -7.05 0.17 -32.39
CA GLN A 31 -6.23 1.34 -32.75
C GLN A 31 -5.86 2.21 -31.55
N ILE A 32 -6.62 2.15 -30.46
CA ILE A 32 -6.41 2.92 -29.23
C ILE A 32 -5.39 2.22 -28.31
N LEU A 33 -5.25 0.89 -28.42
CA LEU A 33 -4.55 0.05 -27.45
C LEU A 33 -3.14 -0.39 -27.87
N GLY A 34 -2.64 0.10 -29.00
CA GLY A 34 -1.28 -0.22 -29.47
C GLY A 34 -1.06 -1.73 -29.68
N PRO A 35 -0.19 -2.41 -28.89
CA PRO A 35 0.18 -3.81 -29.10
C PRO A 35 -0.84 -4.86 -28.59
N VAL A 36 -1.99 -4.46 -28.04
CA VAL A 36 -3.00 -5.41 -27.55
C VAL A 36 -3.76 -6.01 -28.73
N GLU A 37 -3.72 -7.33 -28.85
CA GLU A 37 -4.44 -8.07 -29.89
C GLU A 37 -5.96 -7.98 -29.71
N ALA A 38 -6.71 -8.05 -30.82
CA ALA A 38 -8.16 -8.17 -30.77
C ALA A 38 -8.58 -9.45 -30.02
N GLY A 39 -9.67 -9.38 -29.27
CA GLY A 39 -10.14 -10.49 -28.45
C GLY A 39 -10.98 -10.05 -27.26
N ILE A 40 -11.39 -11.03 -26.45
CA ILE A 40 -12.17 -10.81 -25.23
C ILE A 40 -11.27 -11.04 -24.03
N TYR A 41 -11.22 -10.05 -23.17
CA TYR A 41 -10.40 -10.01 -21.98
C TYR A 41 -11.29 -9.91 -20.74
N VAL A 42 -10.99 -10.70 -19.73
CA VAL A 42 -11.55 -10.56 -18.39
C VAL A 42 -10.55 -9.81 -17.54
N TYR A 43 -11.01 -8.84 -16.76
CA TYR A 43 -10.15 -8.08 -15.88
C TYR A 43 -10.66 -8.08 -14.43
N ALA A 44 -9.71 -7.91 -13.51
CA ALA A 44 -9.98 -7.68 -12.10
C ALA A 44 -9.03 -6.61 -11.56
N VAL A 45 -9.56 -5.71 -10.74
CA VAL A 45 -8.81 -4.65 -10.07
C VAL A 45 -9.05 -4.77 -8.58
N ALA A 46 -7.96 -4.91 -7.81
CA ALA A 46 -8.02 -4.90 -6.36
C ALA A 46 -7.28 -3.69 -5.81
N ARG A 47 -7.84 -3.08 -4.77
CA ARG A 47 -7.15 -2.09 -3.95
C ARG A 47 -6.50 -2.79 -2.77
N TRP A 48 -5.23 -2.52 -2.56
CA TRP A 48 -4.47 -3.01 -1.43
C TRP A 48 -4.05 -1.85 -0.54
N THR A 49 -4.26 -2.03 0.76
CA THR A 49 -3.85 -1.09 1.79
C THR A 49 -3.00 -1.81 2.81
N VAL A 50 -1.83 -1.26 3.13
CA VAL A 50 -0.96 -1.73 4.22
C VAL A 50 -0.61 -0.56 5.10
N SER A 51 -0.89 -0.68 6.39
CA SER A 51 -0.65 0.36 7.39
C SER A 51 0.32 -0.14 8.45
N GLY A 52 1.34 0.65 8.76
CA GLY A 52 2.35 0.39 9.78
C GLY A 52 3.11 1.67 10.15
N ALA A 53 4.44 1.67 10.02
CA ALA A 53 5.24 2.90 10.12
C ALA A 53 4.95 3.87 8.96
N ARG A 54 4.52 3.33 7.82
CA ARG A 54 3.98 4.05 6.67
C ARG A 54 2.64 3.46 6.28
N GLU A 55 1.84 4.28 5.64
CA GLU A 55 0.61 3.86 4.97
C GLU A 55 0.89 3.75 3.48
N ILE A 56 0.50 2.62 2.89
CA ILE A 56 0.66 2.33 1.48
C ILE A 56 -0.69 1.92 0.95
N GLU A 57 -1.12 2.60 -0.10
CA GLU A 57 -2.32 2.27 -0.86
C GLU A 57 -1.91 2.12 -2.33
N ARG A 58 -2.36 1.04 -2.98
CA ARG A 58 -2.13 0.82 -4.40
C ARG A 58 -3.27 0.02 -5.03
N LEU A 59 -3.40 0.15 -6.34
CA LEU A 59 -4.22 -0.75 -7.15
C LEU A 59 -3.31 -1.81 -7.76
N ASP A 60 -3.80 -3.05 -7.84
CA ASP A 60 -3.19 -4.10 -8.65
C ASP A 60 -4.20 -4.59 -9.69
N TYR A 61 -3.68 -4.86 -10.88
CA TYR A 61 -4.46 -5.12 -12.08
C TYR A 61 -4.11 -6.51 -12.62
N LEU A 62 -5.15 -7.26 -12.96
CA LEU A 62 -5.01 -8.48 -13.74
C LEU A 62 -5.95 -8.43 -14.93
N VAL A 63 -5.41 -8.85 -16.08
CA VAL A 63 -6.18 -9.05 -17.29
C VAL A 63 -5.82 -10.41 -17.87
N ARG A 64 -6.83 -11.18 -18.27
CA ARG A 64 -6.65 -12.46 -18.93
C ARG A 64 -7.56 -12.55 -20.15
N ARG A 65 -6.99 -12.89 -21.29
CA ARG A 65 -7.76 -13.18 -22.51
C ARG A 65 -8.47 -14.54 -22.33
N LEU A 66 -9.65 -14.70 -22.93
CA LEU A 66 -10.43 -15.94 -22.81
C LEU A 66 -9.72 -17.19 -23.36
N ASP A 67 -8.72 -17.03 -24.22
CA ASP A 67 -7.88 -18.12 -24.71
C ASP A 67 -6.67 -18.42 -23.81
N GLY A 68 -6.61 -17.82 -22.63
CA GLY A 68 -5.60 -18.08 -21.60
C GLY A 68 -4.39 -17.15 -21.61
N LYS A 69 -4.26 -16.22 -22.58
CA LYS A 69 -3.14 -15.25 -22.58
C LYS A 69 -3.29 -14.25 -21.44
N ARG A 70 -2.29 -14.19 -20.56
CA ARG A 70 -2.25 -13.25 -19.42
C ARG A 70 -1.57 -11.94 -19.82
N ILE A 71 -2.15 -10.83 -19.36
CA ILE A 71 -1.56 -9.49 -19.41
C ILE A 71 -1.47 -9.01 -17.96
N ASP A 72 -0.29 -8.58 -17.54
CA ASP A 72 -0.04 -8.09 -16.19
C ASP A 72 0.73 -6.76 -16.18
N GLY A 73 0.87 -6.20 -14.97
CA GLY A 73 1.63 -4.98 -14.74
C GLY A 73 1.06 -3.77 -15.48
N GLU A 74 1.96 -2.96 -16.02
CA GLU A 74 1.62 -1.69 -16.68
C GLU A 74 0.70 -1.88 -17.89
N GLN A 75 0.81 -2.98 -18.61
CA GLN A 75 -0.07 -3.27 -19.75
C GLN A 75 -1.51 -3.56 -19.30
N ALA A 76 -1.69 -4.29 -18.20
CA ALA A 76 -3.01 -4.57 -17.63
C ALA A 76 -3.65 -3.29 -17.09
N GLU A 77 -2.88 -2.48 -16.36
CA GLU A 77 -3.33 -1.18 -15.86
C GLU A 77 -3.74 -0.26 -17.01
N SER A 78 -2.89 -0.13 -18.04
CA SER A 78 -3.16 0.71 -19.20
C SER A 78 -4.43 0.29 -19.93
N LEU A 79 -4.60 -1.02 -20.19
CA LEU A 79 -5.79 -1.55 -20.86
C LEU A 79 -7.08 -1.26 -20.07
N VAL A 80 -7.08 -1.49 -18.75
CA VAL A 80 -8.27 -1.25 -17.90
C VAL A 80 -8.58 0.24 -17.79
N ASN A 81 -7.56 1.09 -17.68
CA ASN A 81 -7.76 2.54 -17.59
C ASN A 81 -8.29 3.12 -18.92
N ILE A 82 -7.73 2.69 -20.06
CA ILE A 82 -8.23 3.08 -21.38
C ILE A 82 -9.66 2.58 -21.57
N ALA A 83 -9.98 1.36 -21.13
CA ALA A 83 -11.35 0.84 -21.16
C ALA A 83 -12.32 1.71 -20.36
N GLY A 84 -11.93 2.18 -19.18
CA GLY A 84 -12.75 3.06 -18.36
C GLY A 84 -12.95 4.47 -18.92
N LEU A 85 -12.03 4.94 -19.76
CA LEU A 85 -12.03 6.28 -20.35
C LEU A 85 -12.70 6.34 -21.73
N GLU A 86 -12.28 5.46 -22.64
CA GLU A 86 -12.64 5.48 -24.07
C GLU A 86 -13.62 4.36 -24.45
N GLY A 87 -13.86 3.43 -23.53
CA GLY A 87 -14.69 2.26 -23.77
C GLY A 87 -16.17 2.61 -23.95
N LYS A 88 -16.84 1.83 -24.79
CA LYS A 88 -18.28 1.91 -25.02
C LYS A 88 -18.98 0.68 -24.45
N ASP A 89 -20.22 0.84 -23.99
CA ASP A 89 -21.01 -0.30 -23.49
C ASP A 89 -21.17 -1.36 -24.58
N TRP A 90 -20.78 -2.60 -24.26
CA TRP A 90 -20.93 -3.73 -25.16
C TRP A 90 -22.34 -4.33 -25.03
N LEU A 91 -23.29 -3.75 -25.75
CA LEU A 91 -24.72 -4.13 -25.69
C LEU A 91 -24.99 -5.60 -26.06
N GLY A 92 -24.11 -6.24 -26.83
CA GLY A 92 -24.24 -7.64 -27.26
C GLY A 92 -23.58 -8.67 -26.35
N ALA A 93 -22.96 -8.26 -25.23
CA ALA A 93 -22.17 -9.12 -24.37
C ALA A 93 -22.96 -10.33 -23.85
N MET A 94 -24.23 -10.12 -23.43
CA MET A 94 -25.07 -11.19 -22.86
C MET A 94 -25.28 -12.39 -23.80
N ASN A 95 -25.32 -12.15 -25.11
CA ASN A 95 -25.62 -13.20 -26.09
C ASN A 95 -24.37 -13.79 -26.75
N SER A 96 -23.21 -13.17 -26.57
CA SER A 96 -21.96 -13.53 -27.27
C SER A 96 -20.89 -14.10 -26.36
N LEU A 97 -21.09 -14.05 -25.04
CA LEU A 97 -20.17 -14.58 -24.05
C LEU A 97 -20.62 -15.93 -23.52
N ASP A 98 -19.65 -16.82 -23.34
CA ASP A 98 -19.81 -17.95 -22.43
C ASP A 98 -19.63 -17.45 -21.00
N HIS A 99 -20.75 -17.26 -20.30
CA HIS A 99 -20.78 -16.72 -18.95
C HIS A 99 -20.09 -17.62 -17.92
N ALA A 100 -20.11 -18.93 -18.13
CA ALA A 100 -19.44 -19.87 -17.23
C ALA A 100 -17.92 -19.70 -17.36
N LEU A 101 -17.41 -19.66 -18.60
CA LEU A 101 -15.99 -19.44 -18.86
C LEU A 101 -15.52 -18.07 -18.32
N VAL A 102 -16.31 -17.00 -18.52
CA VAL A 102 -15.97 -15.67 -18.01
C VAL A 102 -15.91 -15.65 -16.48
N ALA A 103 -16.85 -16.31 -15.80
CA ALA A 103 -16.87 -16.41 -14.35
C ALA A 103 -15.64 -17.16 -13.82
N ASP A 104 -15.30 -18.30 -14.43
CA ASP A 104 -14.12 -19.09 -14.07
C ASP A 104 -12.83 -18.27 -14.21
N VAL A 105 -12.66 -17.58 -15.34
CA VAL A 105 -11.49 -16.72 -15.58
C VAL A 105 -11.43 -15.54 -14.59
N LEU A 106 -12.58 -14.98 -14.20
CA LEU A 106 -12.63 -13.90 -13.20
C LEU A 106 -12.22 -14.40 -11.82
N ASP A 107 -12.69 -15.57 -11.41
CA ASP A 107 -12.33 -16.18 -10.12
C ASP A 107 -10.86 -16.60 -10.08
N GLU A 108 -10.29 -17.06 -11.20
CA GLU A 108 -8.85 -17.25 -11.36
C GLU A 108 -8.08 -15.93 -11.15
N CYS A 109 -8.52 -14.84 -11.77
CA CYS A 109 -7.91 -13.52 -11.57
C CYS A 109 -7.99 -13.08 -10.11
N ARG A 110 -9.13 -13.29 -9.43
CA ARG A 110 -9.29 -12.93 -8.01
C ARG A 110 -8.36 -13.74 -7.11
N THR A 111 -8.30 -15.05 -7.32
CA THR A 111 -7.39 -15.95 -6.59
C THR A 111 -5.94 -15.52 -6.73
N GLU A 112 -5.57 -15.10 -7.94
CA GLU A 112 -4.22 -14.65 -8.24
C GLU A 112 -3.91 -13.28 -7.60
N LEU A 113 -4.84 -12.32 -7.64
CA LEU A 113 -4.71 -11.04 -6.93
C LEU A 113 -4.54 -11.25 -5.43
N GLU A 114 -5.28 -12.18 -4.83
CA GLU A 114 -5.14 -12.51 -3.40
C GLU A 114 -3.75 -13.10 -3.10
N ALA A 115 -3.26 -14.02 -3.93
CA ALA A 115 -1.92 -14.58 -3.78
C ALA A 115 -0.83 -13.50 -3.87
N ARG A 116 -0.93 -12.59 -4.84
CA ARG A 116 -0.01 -11.46 -4.99
C ARG A 116 -0.10 -10.49 -3.80
N PHE A 117 -1.31 -10.24 -3.29
CA PHE A 117 -1.52 -9.40 -2.11
C PHE A 117 -0.83 -9.99 -0.88
N ARG A 118 -0.96 -11.29 -0.63
CA ARG A 118 -0.26 -11.98 0.48
C ARG A 118 1.26 -11.79 0.38
N ALA A 119 1.83 -12.05 -0.80
CA ALA A 119 3.27 -11.86 -1.03
C ALA A 119 3.71 -10.39 -0.81
N PHE A 120 2.91 -9.43 -1.29
CA PHE A 120 3.16 -8.01 -1.09
C PHE A 120 3.08 -7.60 0.39
N SER A 121 2.01 -7.99 1.08
CA SER A 121 1.79 -7.72 2.51
C SER A 121 2.95 -8.25 3.36
N GLU A 122 3.39 -9.48 3.11
CA GLU A 122 4.55 -10.05 3.80
C GLU A 122 5.85 -9.29 3.54
N ALA A 123 6.09 -8.87 2.29
CA ALA A 123 7.25 -8.04 1.96
C ALA A 123 7.20 -6.69 2.69
N GLN A 124 6.03 -6.06 2.73
CA GLN A 124 5.82 -4.80 3.45
C GLN A 124 5.98 -4.95 4.96
N ALA A 125 5.52 -6.07 5.54
CA ALA A 125 5.71 -6.35 6.96
C ALA A 125 7.19 -6.49 7.33
N ARG A 126 8.01 -7.15 6.48
CA ARG A 126 9.46 -7.26 6.66
C ARG A 126 10.14 -5.88 6.57
N GLU A 127 9.85 -5.12 5.52
CA GLU A 127 10.42 -3.77 5.34
C GLU A 127 10.04 -2.83 6.50
N ASN A 128 8.79 -2.91 6.97
CA ASN A 128 8.32 -2.14 8.10
C ASN A 128 9.08 -2.46 9.39
N ARG A 129 9.32 -3.74 9.66
CA ARG A 129 10.11 -4.20 10.81
C ARG A 129 11.53 -3.66 10.76
N ASP A 130 12.19 -3.77 9.61
CA ASP A 130 13.57 -3.30 9.43
C ASP A 130 13.66 -1.78 9.64
N ARG A 131 12.70 -1.03 9.09
CA ARG A 131 12.58 0.41 9.29
C ARG A 131 12.39 0.79 10.75
N VAL A 132 11.46 0.14 11.45
CA VAL A 132 11.23 0.38 12.89
C VAL A 132 12.50 0.10 13.69
N ASN A 133 13.18 -1.02 13.43
CA ASN A 133 14.42 -1.37 14.11
C ASN A 133 15.53 -0.34 13.86
N MET A 134 15.71 0.10 12.62
CA MET A 134 16.67 1.16 12.28
C MET A 134 16.37 2.46 13.04
N MET A 135 15.10 2.89 13.08
CA MET A 135 14.68 4.10 13.79
C MET A 135 14.89 4.00 15.29
N VAL A 136 14.57 2.84 15.90
CA VAL A 136 14.79 2.58 17.33
C VAL A 136 16.28 2.62 17.65
N ASN A 137 17.12 1.93 16.88
CA ASN A 137 18.57 1.91 17.10
C ASN A 137 19.17 3.31 16.98
N THR A 138 18.71 4.11 16.01
CA THR A 138 19.15 5.50 15.83
C THR A 138 18.82 6.36 17.06
N LEU A 139 17.59 6.23 17.59
CA LEU A 139 17.17 6.96 18.78
C LEU A 139 17.95 6.55 20.04
N GLN A 140 18.21 5.25 20.20
CA GLN A 140 19.01 4.72 21.30
C GLN A 140 20.45 5.23 21.23
N HIS A 141 21.07 5.20 20.05
CA HIS A 141 22.42 5.70 19.88
C HIS A 141 22.53 7.19 20.20
N HIS A 142 21.56 8.00 19.77
CA HIS A 142 21.50 9.41 20.15
C HIS A 142 21.34 9.61 21.67
N LEU A 143 20.49 8.82 22.34
CA LEU A 143 20.37 8.85 23.80
C LEU A 143 21.69 8.51 24.48
N ASP A 144 22.37 7.46 24.03
CA ASP A 144 23.63 7.00 24.60
C ASP A 144 24.75 8.05 24.48
N GLN A 145 24.89 8.68 23.32
CA GLN A 145 25.86 9.77 23.11
C GLN A 145 25.58 10.96 24.06
N LYS A 146 24.31 11.35 24.19
CA LYS A 146 23.92 12.46 25.09
C LYS A 146 24.10 12.09 26.55
N ARG A 147 23.77 10.86 26.93
CA ARG A 147 23.96 10.31 28.27
C ARG A 147 25.44 10.29 28.65
N GLN A 148 26.32 9.79 27.79
CA GLN A 148 27.76 9.82 28.01
C GLN A 148 28.26 11.26 28.22
N THR A 149 27.87 12.19 27.34
CA THR A 149 28.30 13.60 27.44
C THR A 149 27.88 14.25 28.76
N LEU A 150 26.61 14.09 29.15
CA LEU A 150 26.08 14.70 30.38
C LEU A 150 26.65 14.03 31.64
N ASN A 151 26.77 12.69 31.65
CA ASN A 151 27.32 11.96 32.78
C ASN A 151 28.80 12.29 33.01
N SER A 152 29.60 12.43 31.96
CA SER A 152 30.98 12.89 32.10
C SER A 152 31.04 14.27 32.75
N ARG A 153 30.23 15.23 32.29
CA ARG A 153 30.16 16.57 32.91
C ARG A 153 29.71 16.54 34.37
N ILE A 154 28.72 15.72 34.70
CA ILE A 154 28.24 15.54 36.08
C ILE A 154 29.37 14.99 36.96
N ASN A 155 30.07 13.95 36.50
CA ASN A 155 31.18 13.34 37.23
C ASN A 155 32.33 14.34 37.44
N ASP A 156 32.66 15.15 36.44
CA ASP A 156 33.68 16.18 36.54
C ASP A 156 33.30 17.25 37.58
N PHE A 157 32.05 17.73 37.55
CA PHE A 157 31.56 18.72 38.52
C PHE A 157 31.47 18.17 39.95
N GLN A 158 31.18 16.88 40.11
CA GLN A 158 31.19 16.23 41.41
C GLN A 158 32.60 16.16 42.00
N ARG A 159 33.58 15.70 41.21
CA ARG A 159 34.96 15.45 41.67
C ARG A 159 35.79 16.73 41.82
N PHE A 160 35.71 17.62 40.82
CA PHE A 160 36.63 18.76 40.68
C PHE A 160 35.90 20.10 40.56
N GLY A 161 34.57 20.11 40.59
CA GLY A 161 33.78 21.33 40.38
C GLY A 161 33.75 22.26 41.58
N THR A 162 33.65 23.55 41.28
CA THR A 162 33.34 24.62 42.24
C THR A 162 31.92 24.47 42.81
N ASP A 163 31.62 25.12 43.93
CA ASP A 163 30.26 25.11 44.53
C ASP A 163 29.18 25.59 43.55
N ARG A 164 29.51 26.58 42.70
CA ARG A 164 28.60 27.05 41.65
C ARG A 164 28.32 25.96 40.61
N GLN A 165 29.33 25.19 40.20
CA GLN A 165 29.18 24.09 39.24
C GLN A 165 28.42 22.89 39.84
N ARG A 166 28.66 22.58 41.12
CA ARG A 166 27.93 21.52 41.82
C ARG A 166 26.42 21.79 41.89
N ARG A 167 26.01 23.06 42.05
CA ARG A 167 24.58 23.46 42.00
C ARG A 167 23.91 23.24 40.65
N ILE A 168 24.67 23.04 39.56
CA ILE A 168 24.13 22.81 38.20
C ILE A 168 23.85 21.32 37.94
N ILE A 169 24.43 20.40 38.72
CA ILE A 169 24.27 18.94 38.56
C ILE A 169 22.79 18.49 38.52
N PRO A 170 21.89 19.00 39.40
CA PRO A 170 20.48 18.63 39.34
C PRO A 170 19.82 19.00 38.02
N ALA A 171 20.18 20.16 37.45
CA ALA A 171 19.65 20.60 36.16
C ALA A 171 20.12 19.69 35.01
N LEU A 172 21.40 19.29 34.99
CA LEU A 172 21.93 18.35 33.99
C LEU A 172 21.26 16.97 34.10
N SER A 173 21.06 16.49 35.32
CA SER A 173 20.36 15.23 35.59
C SER A 173 18.89 15.29 35.13
N GLY A 174 18.21 16.42 35.39
CA GLY A 174 16.86 16.67 34.91
C GLY A 174 16.76 16.71 33.38
N GLN A 175 17.74 17.33 32.70
CA GLN A 175 17.83 17.32 31.24
C GLN A 175 17.96 15.90 30.68
N LEU A 176 18.82 15.08 31.28
CA LEU A 176 19.01 13.68 30.89
C LEU A 176 17.71 12.87 31.06
N ASN A 177 17.07 12.97 32.23
CA ASN A 177 15.81 12.27 32.51
C ASN A 177 14.72 12.66 31.52
N LYS A 178 14.58 13.95 31.20
CA LYS A 178 13.59 14.44 30.24
C LYS A 178 13.86 13.92 28.82
N LEU A 179 15.13 13.87 28.40
CA LEU A 179 15.52 13.31 27.11
C LEU A 179 15.21 11.81 27.04
N GLN A 180 15.56 11.06 28.08
CA GLN A 180 15.30 9.63 28.17
C GLN A 180 13.80 9.34 28.06
N GLN A 181 12.95 10.00 28.86
CA GLN A 181 11.50 9.82 28.80
C GLN A 181 10.93 10.11 27.40
N ARG A 182 11.41 11.17 26.75
CA ARG A 182 10.98 11.51 25.38
C ARG A 182 11.34 10.42 24.38
N ILE A 183 12.57 9.89 24.46
CA ILE A 183 13.04 8.84 23.56
C ILE A 183 12.33 7.52 23.82
N GLU A 184 12.14 7.13 25.07
CA GLU A 184 11.39 5.93 25.45
C GLU A 184 9.94 5.97 24.93
N THR A 185 9.28 7.12 25.09
CA THR A 185 7.93 7.35 24.54
C THR A 185 7.94 7.14 23.02
N LYS A 186 8.93 7.72 22.33
CA LYS A 186 9.01 7.60 20.87
C LYS A 186 9.28 6.18 20.40
N ILE A 187 10.12 5.43 21.13
CA ILE A 187 10.38 4.01 20.85
C ILE A 187 9.09 3.20 21.03
N LYS A 188 8.31 3.44 22.10
CA LYS A 188 7.02 2.77 22.30
C LYS A 188 6.06 3.03 21.14
N GLU A 189 5.93 4.28 20.69
CA GLU A 189 5.12 4.62 19.51
C GLU A 189 5.58 3.86 18.25
N LEU A 190 6.88 3.78 18.00
CA LEU A 190 7.42 3.06 16.84
C LEU A 190 7.15 1.56 16.91
N ARG A 191 7.26 0.96 18.11
CA ARG A 191 6.98 -0.46 18.33
C ARG A 191 5.50 -0.80 18.14
N LEU A 192 4.59 0.12 18.45
CA LEU A 192 3.17 -0.06 18.12
C LEU A 192 2.95 -0.13 16.60
N LYS A 193 3.71 0.64 15.83
CA LYS A 193 3.67 0.66 14.36
C LYS A 193 4.39 -0.52 13.68
N GLU A 194 5.08 -1.36 14.45
CA GLU A 194 5.73 -2.57 13.93
C GLU A 194 4.70 -3.62 13.50
N LYS A 195 3.56 -3.67 14.21
CA LYS A 195 2.41 -4.49 13.82
C LYS A 195 1.73 -3.84 12.62
N THR A 196 1.82 -4.48 11.46
CA THR A 196 1.16 -4.03 10.24
C THR A 196 -0.26 -4.57 10.17
N THR A 197 -1.18 -3.74 9.70
CA THR A 197 -2.50 -4.16 9.24
C THR A 197 -2.52 -4.13 7.72
N ALA A 198 -3.08 -5.14 7.07
CA ALA A 198 -3.17 -5.22 5.63
C ALA A 198 -4.60 -5.60 5.24
N GLN A 199 -5.11 -4.97 4.20
CA GLN A 199 -6.42 -5.23 3.64
C GLN A 199 -6.36 -5.20 2.12
N ASP A 200 -7.03 -6.16 1.49
CA ASP A 200 -7.39 -6.11 0.08
C ASP A 200 -8.90 -5.95 -0.08
N SER A 201 -9.31 -5.30 -1.17
CA SER A 201 -10.71 -5.17 -1.55
C SER A 201 -10.82 -5.17 -3.06
N LEU A 202 -11.66 -6.03 -3.62
CA LEU A 202 -12.00 -6.00 -5.04
C LEU A 202 -12.72 -4.68 -5.34
N VAL A 203 -12.21 -3.91 -6.30
CA VAL A 203 -12.73 -2.60 -6.68
C VAL A 203 -13.60 -2.69 -7.93
N SER A 204 -13.16 -3.46 -8.92
CA SER A 204 -13.86 -3.63 -10.18
C SER A 204 -13.47 -4.97 -10.82
N GLY A 205 -14.37 -5.54 -11.60
CA GLY A 205 -14.12 -6.67 -12.47
C GLY A 205 -15.09 -6.64 -13.64
N GLY A 206 -14.70 -7.20 -14.77
CA GLY A 206 -15.49 -7.07 -15.98
C GLY A 206 -14.87 -7.75 -17.19
N VAL A 207 -15.47 -7.48 -18.35
CA VAL A 207 -15.02 -7.95 -19.65
C VAL A 207 -14.76 -6.78 -20.59
N ILE A 208 -13.66 -6.83 -21.32
CA ILE A 208 -13.25 -5.88 -22.33
C ILE A 208 -13.13 -6.63 -23.65
N ARG A 209 -13.92 -6.23 -24.65
CA ARG A 209 -13.79 -6.69 -26.01
C ARG A 209 -12.94 -5.69 -26.79
N VAL A 210 -11.85 -6.16 -27.37
CA VAL A 210 -11.00 -5.39 -28.28
C VAL A 210 -11.34 -5.82 -29.71
N ILE A 211 -11.77 -4.86 -30.54
CA ILE A 211 -12.17 -5.05 -31.94
C ILE A 211 -11.25 -4.32 -32.92
#